data_AF-A0A926T3Y7-F1
#
_entry.id   AF-A0A926T3Y7-F1
#
_cell.length_a   1.000
_cell.length_b   1.000
_cell.length_c   1.000
_cell.angle_alpha   90.00
_cell.angle_beta   90.00
_cell.angle_gamma   90.00
#
_symmetry.space_group_name_H-M   'P 1'
#
loop_
_entity.id
_entity.type
_entity.pdbx_description
1 polymer ?
#
loop_
_entity_poly.entity_id
_entity_poly.type
_entity_poly.pdbx_seq_one_letter_code
_entity_poly.pdbx_strand_id
1 'polypeptide(L)' 'MGFADLSIAEIAEDYNLPVEDVCSLCDQLGIAYKNPQTRLALEDAKAIMANIMAQRQDAGSDGEA' A
#
# COMPACT_ATOMS: atom_id res chain seq x y z
N MET A 1 -16.97 -15.37 -2.89
CA MET A 1 -16.01 -14.33 -3.24
C MET A 1 -15.54 -13.69 -1.95
N GLY A 2 -14.34 -14.04 -1.48
CA GLY A 2 -13.78 -13.48 -0.25
C GLY A 2 -13.21 -12.10 -0.57
N PHE A 3 -13.82 -11.06 0.00
CA PHE A 3 -13.24 -9.72 0.04
C PHE A 3 -12.02 -9.82 0.94
N ALA A 4 -10.85 -9.96 0.33
CA ALA A 4 -9.63 -10.32 1.03
C ALA A 4 -9.35 -9.30 2.13
N ASP A 5 -9.30 -9.76 3.38
CA ASP A 5 -8.85 -8.97 4.52
C ASP A 5 -7.32 -8.80 4.42
N LEU A 6 -6.84 -8.01 3.47
CA LEU A 6 -5.41 -7.83 3.26
C LEU A 6 -4.84 -6.98 4.39
N SER A 7 -3.73 -7.46 4.95
CA SER A 7 -2.98 -6.74 5.98
C SER A 7 -1.85 -5.95 5.33
N ILE A 8 -1.35 -4.91 6.01
CA ILE A 8 -0.21 -4.11 5.54
C ILE A 8 0.99 -5.02 5.19
N ALA A 9 1.26 -6.04 5.99
CA ALA A 9 2.31 -7.03 5.74
C ALA A 9 2.11 -7.81 4.44
N GLU A 10 0.88 -8.24 4.15
CA GLU A 10 0.55 -8.98 2.92
C GLU A 10 0.73 -8.08 1.69
N ILE A 11 0.28 -6.82 1.76
CA ILE A 11 0.48 -5.84 0.68
C ILE A 11 1.97 -5.55 0.51
N ALA A 12 2.71 -5.37 1.61
CA ALA A 12 4.14 -5.17 1.56
C ALA A 12 4.87 -6.35 0.88
N GLU A 13 4.52 -7.60 1.23
CA GLU A 13 5.05 -8.80 0.58
C GLU A 13 4.69 -8.87 -0.91
N ASP A 14 3.42 -8.64 -1.26
CA ASP A 14 2.92 -8.73 -2.64
C ASP A 14 3.63 -7.73 -3.57
N TYR A 15 3.89 -6.53 -3.07
CA TYR A 15 4.59 -5.48 -3.81
C TYR A 15 6.12 -5.52 -3.64
N ASN A 16 6.64 -6.46 -2.84
CA ASN A 16 8.04 -6.57 -2.45
C ASN A 16 8.62 -5.26 -1.85
N LEU A 17 7.79 -4.57 -1.07
CA LEU A 17 8.13 -3.31 -0.41
C LEU A 17 8.29 -3.54 1.10
N PRO A 18 9.09 -2.71 1.79
CA PRO A 18 9.13 -2.76 3.24
C PRO A 18 7.80 -2.29 3.82
N VAL A 19 7.41 -2.90 4.94
CA VAL A 19 6.19 -2.57 5.67
C VAL A 19 6.17 -1.08 6.05
N GLU A 20 7.32 -0.48 6.31
CA GLU A 20 7.49 0.96 6.62
C GLU A 20 7.01 1.89 5.51
N ASP A 21 7.23 1.55 4.23
CA ASP A 21 6.71 2.32 3.10
C ASP A 21 5.17 2.27 3.06
N VAL A 22 4.62 1.06 3.22
CA VAL A 22 3.17 0.87 3.26
C VAL A 22 2.55 1.56 4.49
N CYS A 23 3.25 1.53 5.62
CA CYS A 23 2.88 2.19 6.87
C CYS A 23 2.84 3.72 6.70
N SER A 24 3.84 4.28 6.02
CA SER A 24 3.92 5.71 5.70
C SER A 24 2.79 6.12 4.76
N LEU A 25 2.46 5.29 3.77
CA LEU A 25 1.30 5.50 2.91
C LEU A 25 -0.01 5.46 3.69
N CYS A 26 -0.15 4.54 4.63
CA CYS A 26 -1.32 4.50 5.51
C CYS A 26 -1.44 5.80 6.32
N ASP A 27 -0.34 6.31 6.86
CA ASP A 27 -0.31 7.58 7.61
C ASP A 27 -0.72 8.77 6.72
N GLN A 28 -0.15 8.87 5.52
CA GLN A 28 -0.48 9.92 4.54
C GLN A 28 -1.95 9.89 4.10
N LEU A 29 -2.54 8.70 3.99
CA LEU A 29 -3.94 8.50 3.63
C LEU A 29 -4.89 8.67 4.84
N GLY A 30 -4.37 8.82 6.06
CA GLY A 30 -5.17 8.91 7.28
C GLY A 30 -5.80 7.59 7.71
N ILE A 31 -5.23 6.46 7.28
CA ILE A 31 -5.71 5.11 7.57
C ILE A 31 -5.27 4.71 8.98
N ALA A 32 -6.24 4.39 9.84
CA ALA A 32 -5.96 3.96 11.20
C ALA A 32 -5.53 2.49 11.25
N TYR A 33 -4.23 2.23 11.37
CA TYR A 33 -3.66 0.90 11.58
C TYR A 33 -3.09 0.76 12.99
N LYS A 34 -3.20 -0.43 13.61
CA LYS A 34 -2.60 -0.72 14.93
C LYS A 34 -1.29 -1.49 14.81
N ASN A 35 -1.24 -2.41 13.86
CA ASN A 35 -0.15 -3.33 13.61
C ASN A 35 -0.09 -3.66 12.12
N PRO A 36 1.06 -4.11 11.59
CA PRO A 36 1.17 -4.48 10.18
C PRO A 36 0.36 -5.73 9.80
N GLN A 37 -0.08 -6.52 10.78
CA GLN A 37 -1.04 -7.62 10.60
C GLN A 37 -2.51 -7.18 10.78
N THR A 38 -2.76 -5.88 10.94
CA THR A 38 -4.13 -5.36 11.03
C THR A 38 -4.78 -5.51 9.66
N ARG A 39 -5.92 -6.17 9.64
CA ARG A 39 -6.79 -6.27 8.47
C ARG A 39 -7.31 -4.89 8.12
N LEU A 40 -6.92 -4.39 6.97
CA LEU A 40 -7.39 -3.12 6.44
C LEU A 40 -8.77 -3.30 5.81
N ALA A 41 -9.57 -2.24 5.79
CA ALA A 41 -10.78 -2.25 4.98
C ALA A 41 -10.39 -2.31 3.50
N LEU A 42 -11.28 -2.86 2.67
CA LEU A 42 -11.02 -2.98 1.23
C LEU A 42 -10.81 -1.61 0.55
N GLU A 43 -11.50 -0.58 1.03
CA GLU A 43 -11.32 0.80 0.57
C GLU A 43 -9.91 1.31 0.88
N ASP A 44 -9.41 1.07 2.09
CA ASP A 44 -8.07 1.46 2.54
C ASP A 44 -6.97 0.71 1.77
N ALA A 45 -7.10 -0.62 1.67
CA ALA A 45 -6.15 -1.46 0.93
C ALA A 45 -6.05 -1.03 -0.54
N LYS A 46 -7.19 -0.69 -1.16
CA LYS A 46 -7.23 -0.20 -2.54
C LYS A 46 -6.56 1.16 -2.70
N ALA A 47 -6.74 2.07 -1.74
CA ALA A 47 -6.10 3.38 -1.76
C ALA A 47 -4.56 3.25 -1.69
N ILE A 48 -4.06 2.38 -0.81
CA ILE A 48 -2.63 2.08 -0.68
C ILE A 48 -2.07 1.51 -1.98
N MET A 49 -2.69 0.47 -2.54
CA MET A 49 -2.25 -0.15 -3.79
C MET A 49 -2.20 0.85 -4.95
N ALA A 50 -3.23 1.71 -5.07
CA ALA A 50 -3.27 2.75 -6.09
C ALA A 50 -2.11 3.76 -5.91
N ASN A 51 -1.80 4.13 -4.67
CA ASN A 51 -0.71 5.05 -4.35
C ASN A 51 0.67 4.43 -4.61
N ILE A 52 0.87 3.15 -4.28
CA ILE A 52 2.10 2.39 -4.61
C ILE A 52 2.31 2.36 -6.13
N MET A 53 1.26 2.08 -6.91
CA MET A 53 1.35 2.07 -8.37
C MET A 53 1.66 3.46 -8.93
N ALA A 54 1.03 4.52 -8.38
CA ALA A 54 1.30 5.90 -8.78
C ALA A 54 2.74 6.33 -8.48
N GLN A 55 3.26 6.01 -7.29
CA GLN A 55 4.66 6.29 -6.94
C GLN A 55 5.66 5.52 -7.81
N ARG A 56 5.36 4.25 -8.15
CA ARG A 56 6.19 3.47 -9.09
C ARG A 56 6.16 4.03 -10.51
N GLN A 57 5.06 4.63 -10.94
CA GLN A 57 4.98 5.31 -12.24
C GLN A 57 5.78 6.61 -12.25
N ASP A 58 5.74 7.36 -11.15
CA ASP A 58 6.53 8.58 -10.98
C ASP A 58 8.04 8.28 -10.95
N ALA A 59 8.45 7.27 -10.17
CA ALA A 59 9.85 6.82 -10.10
C ALA A 59 10.39 6.19 -11.41
N GLY A 60 9.50 5.84 -12.35
CA GLY A 60 9.84 5.30 -13.66
C GLY A 60 9.81 6.32 -14.81
N SER A 61 9.50 7.59 -14.52
CA SER A 61 9.35 8.65 -15.52
C SER A 61 10.51 9.66 -15.47
N ASP A 62 11.73 9.19 -15.27
CA ASP A 62 12.96 9.92 -15.60
C ASP A 62 13.64 9.17 -16.76
N GLY A 63 13.22 9.47 -18.00
CA GLY A 63 13.95 8.99 -19.18
C GLY A 63 13.10 8.76 -20.42
N GLU A 64 12.54 9.82 -21.01
CA GLU A 64 12.47 9.87 -22.47
C GLU A 64 12.80 11.29 -22.93
N ALA A 65 14.03 11.44 -23.44
CA ALA A 65 14.58 12.63 -24.08
C ALA A 65 14.74 12.36 -25.57
#